data_AF-A0A1J5CC95-F1
#
_entry.id   AF-A0A1J5CC95-F1
#
_cell.length_a   1.000
_cell.length_b   1.000
_cell.length_c   1.000
_cell.angle_alpha   90.00
_cell.angle_beta   90.00
_cell.angle_gamma   90.00
#
_symmetry.space_group_name_H-M   'P 1'
#
loop_
_entity.id
_entity.type
_entity.pdbx_description
1 polymer ?
#
loop_
_entity_poly.entity_id
_entity_poly.type
_entity_poly.pdbx_seq_one_letter_code
_entity_poly.pdbx_strand_id
1 'polypeptide(L)'
;MTRTREGSGSLALDDGFDRAWRRVGLALDRVGFTVVDRDRSKGLYYVRYVDPDMDGKKEEKGFMSKLAFWKGDDKSKDKLEQYRIQVMATSGGSAVNVLNKDGVVEKSETATRILNLLFEQLK
;
A
#
# COMPACT_ATOMS: atom_id res chain seq x y z
N MET A 1 9.26 -10.28 11.63
CA MET A 1 7.98 -9.69 11.23
C MET A 1 6.87 -10.66 11.58
N THR A 2 6.05 -10.32 12.58
CA THR A 2 4.94 -11.16 13.04
C THR A 2 3.64 -10.42 12.75
N ARG A 3 2.70 -11.07 12.05
CA ARG A 3 1.35 -10.52 11.87
C ARG A 3 0.65 -10.56 13.22
N THR A 4 0.40 -9.41 13.84
CA THR A 4 -0.40 -9.34 15.07
C THR A 4 -1.81 -9.83 14.76
N ARG A 5 -2.19 -10.93 15.43
CA ARG A 5 -3.43 -11.68 15.20
C ARG A 5 -4.58 -11.04 15.98
N GLU A 6 -4.73 -9.73 15.87
CA GLU A 6 -5.97 -9.02 16.20
C GLU A 6 -6.47 -8.45 14.88
N GLY A 7 -7.46 -9.12 14.30
CA GLY A 7 -7.86 -8.97 12.91
C GLY A 7 -8.39 -7.59 12.54
N SER A 8 -7.49 -6.65 12.22
CA SER A 8 -7.74 -5.57 11.26
C SER A 8 -6.49 -4.70 11.05
N GLY A 9 -5.84 -4.81 9.89
CA GLY A 9 -5.23 -3.64 9.26
C GLY A 9 -3.79 -3.23 9.62
N SER A 10 -2.99 -4.04 10.33
CA SER A 10 -1.61 -3.67 10.68
C SER A 10 -0.55 -4.76 10.41
N LEU A 11 0.67 -4.34 10.08
CA LEU A 11 1.87 -5.18 9.92
C LEU A 11 2.97 -4.71 10.88
N ALA A 12 3.49 -5.61 11.72
CA ALA A 12 4.61 -5.31 12.61
C ALA A 12 5.97 -5.64 11.97
N LEU A 13 6.90 -4.70 12.09
CA LEU A 13 8.28 -4.78 11.63
C LEU A 13 9.21 -4.69 12.85
N ASP A 14 10.22 -5.56 12.89
CA ASP A 14 11.23 -5.54 13.97
C ASP A 14 12.25 -4.41 13.78
N ASP A 15 12.15 -3.68 12.65
CA ASP A 15 13.00 -2.55 12.32
C ASP A 15 12.55 -1.28 13.05
N GLY A 16 13.52 -0.46 13.47
CA GLY A 16 13.26 0.91 13.88
C GLY A 16 12.68 1.77 12.74
N PHE A 17 11.99 2.85 13.10
CA PHE A 17 11.22 3.70 12.18
C PHE A 17 11.97 4.09 10.90
N ASP A 18 13.22 4.56 11.01
CA ASP A 18 13.97 5.06 9.86
C ASP A 18 14.23 3.99 8.80
N ARG A 19 14.46 2.75 9.25
CA ARG A 19 14.70 1.58 8.39
C ARG A 19 13.38 1.06 7.85
N ALA A 20 12.36 0.93 8.69
CA ALA A 20 11.00 0.57 8.27
C ALA A 20 10.48 1.51 7.19
N TRP A 21 10.63 2.82 7.37
CA TRP A 21 10.26 3.85 6.38
C TRP A 21 10.91 3.58 5.01
N ARG A 22 12.25 3.43 4.99
CA ARG A 22 12.97 3.18 3.73
C ARG A 22 12.52 1.88 3.07
N ARG A 23 12.32 0.80 3.83
CA ARG A 23 11.88 -0.50 3.31
C ARG A 23 10.45 -0.43 2.76
N VAL A 24 9.53 0.24 3.46
CA VAL A 24 8.14 0.43 3.00
C VAL A 24 8.11 1.23 1.70
N GLY A 25 8.90 2.31 1.60
CA GLY A 25 9.00 3.07 0.36
C GLY A 25 9.47 2.23 -0.84
N LEU A 26 10.45 1.34 -0.64
CA LEU A 26 10.92 0.42 -1.68
C LEU A 26 9.90 -0.68 -1.99
N ALA A 27 9.19 -1.20 -0.99
CA ALA A 27 8.13 -2.18 -1.18
C ALA A 27 7.00 -1.60 -2.04
N LEU A 28 6.58 -0.36 -1.77
CA LEU A 28 5.57 0.34 -2.56
C LEU A 28 5.98 0.47 -4.04
N ASP A 29 7.23 0.86 -4.30
CA ASP A 29 7.79 0.96 -5.65
C ASP A 29 7.81 -0.41 -6.36
N ARG A 30 8.29 -1.47 -5.69
CA ARG A 30 8.38 -2.82 -6.26
C ARG A 30 7.02 -3.44 -6.59
N VAL A 31 6.00 -3.17 -5.78
CA VAL A 31 4.64 -3.64 -6.06
C VAL A 31 3.99 -2.82 -7.19
N GLY A 32 4.47 -1.60 -7.43
CA GLY A 32 3.92 -0.69 -8.44
C GLY A 32 2.83 0.23 -7.91
N PHE A 33 2.83 0.53 -6.60
CA PHE A 33 1.98 1.60 -6.06
C PHE A 33 2.45 2.95 -6.61
N THR A 34 1.50 3.78 -7.02
CA THR A 34 1.82 5.18 -7.31
C THR A 34 1.85 5.96 -6.00
N VAL A 35 3.05 6.34 -5.57
CA VAL A 35 3.23 7.23 -4.41
C VAL A 35 3.05 8.67 -4.86
N VAL A 36 1.98 9.31 -4.40
CA VAL A 36 1.63 10.69 -4.73
C VAL A 36 2.42 11.68 -3.88
N ASP A 37 2.55 11.38 -2.58
CA ASP A 37 3.24 12.24 -1.63
C ASP A 37 3.78 11.42 -0.44
N ARG A 38 4.71 12.00 0.32
CA ARG A 38 5.34 11.39 1.49
C ARG A 38 5.58 12.43 2.57
N ASP A 39 4.96 12.24 3.73
CA ASP A 39 5.23 13.01 4.94
C ASP A 39 5.95 12.11 5.95
N ARG A 40 7.28 12.16 5.97
CA ARG A 40 8.09 11.38 6.92
C ARG A 40 7.84 11.78 8.36
N SER A 41 7.56 13.06 8.64
CA SER A 41 7.35 13.53 10.01
C SER A 41 6.11 12.90 10.65
N LYS A 42 5.07 12.65 9.83
CA LYS A 42 3.84 11.96 10.24
C LYS A 42 3.87 10.46 9.96
N GLY A 43 4.92 9.97 9.33
CA GLY A 43 5.01 8.59 8.90
C GLY A 43 3.97 8.21 7.84
N LEU A 44 3.61 9.10 6.90
CA LEU A 44 2.57 8.84 5.89
C LEU A 44 3.13 8.78 4.46
N TYR A 45 2.80 7.70 3.76
CA TYR A 45 2.84 7.64 2.30
C TYR A 45 1.42 7.80 1.76
N TYR A 46 1.22 8.73 0.84
CA TYR A 46 -0.03 8.89 0.11
C TYR A 46 0.07 8.08 -1.17
N VAL A 47 -0.77 7.06 -1.32
CA VAL A 47 -0.67 6.11 -2.43
C VAL A 47 -2.00 5.99 -3.16
N ARG A 48 -1.90 5.78 -4.48
CA ARG A 48 -3.02 5.35 -5.30
C ARG A 48 -2.88 3.86 -5.57
N TYR A 49 -3.98 3.13 -5.39
CA TYR A 49 -4.03 1.68 -5.61
C TYR A 49 -5.15 1.36 -6.60
N VAL A 50 -4.83 0.56 -7.63
CA VAL A 50 -5.84 -0.12 -8.45
C VAL A 50 -5.97 -1.52 -7.88
N ASP A 51 -7.17 -1.90 -7.45
CA ASP A 51 -7.43 -3.29 -7.15
C ASP A 51 -7.59 -4.06 -8.47
N PRO A 52 -6.69 -5.01 -8.80
CA PRO A 52 -6.79 -5.77 -10.05
C PRO A 52 -8.07 -6.63 -10.12
N ASP A 53 -8.69 -6.94 -8.98
CA ASP A 53 -9.92 -7.73 -8.93
C ASP A 53 -11.19 -6.87 -9.11
N MET A 54 -11.10 -5.55 -8.96
CA MET A 54 -12.23 -4.63 -9.19
C MET A 54 -12.60 -4.49 -10.68
N ASP A 55 -11.65 -4.75 -11.59
CA ASP A 55 -11.86 -4.77 -13.04
C ASP A 55 -12.23 -6.17 -13.59
N GLY A 56 -12.60 -7.12 -12.72
CA GLY A 56 -13.05 -8.49 -13.06
C GLY A 56 -14.33 -8.60 -13.92
N LYS A 57 -14.81 -7.50 -14.51
CA LYS A 57 -15.76 -7.49 -15.62
C LYS A 57 -15.20 -6.76 -16.85
N LYS A 58 -13.97 -7.05 -17.27
CA LYS A 58 -13.63 -7.15 -18.72
C LYS A 58 -12.21 -7.65 -18.95
N GLU A 59 -12.18 -8.82 -19.58
CA GLU A 59 -11.16 -9.34 -20.50
C GLU A 59 -9.77 -9.64 -19.94
N GLU A 60 -9.56 -10.95 -19.81
CA GLU A 60 -8.33 -11.69 -20.10
C GLU A 60 -7.47 -11.04 -21.19
N LYS A 61 -6.62 -10.07 -20.84
CA LYS A 61 -5.49 -9.66 -21.68
C LYS A 61 -4.26 -9.42 -20.84
N GLY A 62 -3.57 -10.53 -20.60
CA GLY A 62 -2.12 -10.57 -20.78
C GLY A 62 -1.31 -9.99 -19.64
N PHE A 63 -0.55 -10.88 -19.04
CA PHE A 63 0.67 -10.64 -18.26
C PHE A 63 1.70 -9.68 -18.93
N MET A 64 1.43 -9.21 -20.16
CA MET A 64 2.20 -8.24 -20.95
C MET A 64 1.67 -6.79 -20.92
N SER A 65 0.54 -6.50 -20.24
CA SER A 65 -0.04 -5.13 -20.22
C SER A 65 0.70 -4.13 -19.31
N LYS A 66 1.72 -4.58 -18.56
CA LYS A 66 2.52 -3.73 -17.64
C LYS A 66 3.28 -2.57 -18.31
N LEU A 67 3.38 -2.56 -19.65
CA LEU A 67 4.02 -1.48 -20.41
C LEU A 67 3.02 -0.51 -21.07
N ALA A 68 1.71 -0.82 -21.07
CA ALA A 68 0.68 0.00 -21.72
C ALA A 68 -0.02 1.01 -20.78
N PHE A 69 0.16 0.91 -19.46
CA PHE A 69 -0.48 1.79 -18.47
C PHE A 69 -0.06 3.27 -18.53
N TRP A 70 1.01 3.62 -19.25
CA TRP A 70 1.52 5.00 -19.33
C TRP A 70 0.96 5.81 -20.49
N LYS A 71 0.18 5.19 -21.39
CA LYS A 71 -0.32 5.84 -22.62
C LYS A 71 -1.82 5.60 -22.78
N GLY A 72 -2.64 6.27 -21.96
CA GLY A 72 -4.09 6.21 -22.14
C GLY A 72 -4.89 7.02 -21.12
N ASP A 73 -5.27 8.22 -21.55
CA ASP A 73 -6.42 9.02 -21.12
C ASP A 73 -6.60 9.43 -19.64
N ASP A 74 -6.74 10.76 -19.50
CA ASP A 74 -7.04 11.55 -18.30
C ASP A 74 -8.36 11.18 -17.58
N LYS A 75 -9.11 10.18 -18.05
CA LYS A 75 -10.41 9.76 -17.48
C LYS A 75 -10.35 8.58 -16.51
N SER A 76 -9.22 7.89 -16.42
CA SER A 76 -9.05 6.73 -15.51
C SER A 76 -8.49 7.12 -14.12
N LYS A 77 -8.07 8.37 -13.94
CA LYS A 77 -7.52 8.87 -12.67
C LYS A 77 -8.56 9.00 -11.55
N ASP A 78 -9.85 9.06 -11.89
CA ASP A 78 -10.96 9.15 -10.92
C ASP A 78 -11.35 7.79 -10.31
N LYS A 79 -10.85 6.67 -10.85
CA LYS A 79 -11.11 5.32 -10.29
C LYS A 79 -10.00 4.80 -9.37
N LEU A 80 -8.91 5.55 -9.26
CA LEU A 80 -7.79 5.19 -8.38
C LEU A 80 -8.13 5.59 -6.95
N GLU A 81 -8.52 4.62 -6.14
CA GLU A 81 -8.76 4.83 -4.72
C GLU A 81 -7.47 5.30 -4.02
N GLN A 82 -7.64 6.30 -3.16
CA GLN A 82 -6.55 6.91 -2.40
C GLN A 82 -6.47 6.31 -1.01
N TYR A 83 -5.29 5.77 -0.70
CA TYR A 83 -4.97 5.23 0.61
C TYR A 83 -3.76 5.93 1.20
N ARG A 84 -3.61 5.81 2.51
CA ARG A 84 -2.42 6.27 3.22
C ARG A 84 -1.78 5.07 3.90
N ILE A 85 -0.48 4.89 3.68
CA ILE A 85 0.31 3.88 4.40
C ILE A 85 1.00 4.60 5.54
N GLN A 86 0.59 4.28 6.76
CA GLN A 86 1.17 4.86 7.95
C GLN A 86 2.25 3.94 8.52
N VAL A 87 3.45 4.46 8.72
CA VAL A 87 4.52 3.80 9.45
C VAL A 87 4.68 4.52 10.78
N MET A 88 4.65 3.78 11.89
CA MET A 88 4.78 4.35 13.23
C MET A 88 5.78 3.55 14.06
N ALA A 89 6.60 4.24 14.85
CA ALA A 89 7.48 3.60 15.81
C ALA A 89 6.63 2.95 16.93
N THR A 90 7.05 1.77 17.38
CA THR A 90 6.48 1.07 18.53
C THR A 90 7.59 0.65 19.48
N SER A 91 7.24 0.16 20.67
CA SER A 91 8.22 -0.29 21.67
C SER A 91 9.13 -1.42 21.19
N GLY A 92 8.67 -2.23 20.22
CA GLY A 92 9.40 -3.38 19.67
C GLY A 92 9.89 -3.21 18.24
N GLY A 93 9.80 -2.02 17.66
CA GLY A 93 10.17 -1.76 16.26
C GLY A 93 9.25 -0.73 15.60
N SER A 94 8.55 -1.14 14.54
CA SER A 94 7.59 -0.30 13.83
C SER A 94 6.32 -1.05 13.47
N ALA A 95 5.22 -0.34 13.32
CA ALA A 95 3.97 -0.86 12.77
C ALA A 95 3.61 -0.12 11.48
N VAL A 96 2.97 -0.84 10.56
CA VAL A 96 2.50 -0.32 9.28
C VAL A 96 0.99 -0.51 9.20
N ASN A 97 0.23 0.57 9.08
CA ASN A 97 -1.22 0.57 8.94
C ASN A 97 -1.64 1.07 7.57
N VAL A 98 -2.81 0.63 7.10
CA VAL A 98 -3.49 1.23 5.95
C VAL A 98 -4.61 2.11 6.46
N LEU A 99 -4.64 3.36 6.01
CA LEU A 99 -5.70 4.31 6.28
C LEU A 99 -6.41 4.66 4.97
N ASN A 100 -7.68 5.03 5.06
CA ASN A 100 -8.39 5.62 3.95
C ASN A 100 -8.01 7.09 3.72
N LYS A 101 -8.60 7.72 2.71
CA LYS A 101 -8.38 9.14 2.39
C LYS A 101 -8.74 10.11 3.52
N ASP A 102 -9.58 9.70 4.46
CA ASP A 102 -10.00 10.50 5.62
C ASP A 102 -9.05 10.30 6.82
N GLY A 103 -8.08 9.37 6.72
CA GLY A 103 -7.11 9.06 7.76
C GLY A 103 -7.62 8.07 8.81
N VAL A 104 -8.75 7.43 8.57
CA VAL A 104 -9.29 6.37 9.43
C VAL A 104 -8.65 5.04 9.03
N VAL A 105 -8.35 4.18 10.01
CA VAL A 105 -7.83 2.83 9.75
C VAL A 105 -8.78 2.06 8.85
N GLU A 106 -8.27 1.63 7.71
CA GLU A 106 -9.00 0.91 6.70
C GLU A 106 -9.03 -0.59 7.05
N LYS A 107 -10.24 -1.15 7.15
CA LYS A 107 -10.45 -2.57 7.55
C LYS A 107 -11.02 -3.42 6.42
N SER A 108 -11.17 -2.85 5.22
CA SER A 108 -11.63 -3.58 4.03
C SER A 108 -10.68 -4.70 3.60
N GLU A 109 -11.19 -5.56 2.73
CA GLU A 109 -10.38 -6.57 2.03
C GLU A 109 -9.23 -5.92 1.26
N THR A 110 -9.46 -4.74 0.66
CA THR A 110 -8.42 -4.00 -0.07
C THR A 110 -7.25 -3.63 0.85
N ALA A 111 -7.50 -3.12 2.06
CA ALA A 111 -6.41 -2.91 3.03
C ALA A 111 -5.67 -4.19 3.40
N THR A 112 -6.41 -5.30 3.53
CA THR A 112 -5.79 -6.61 3.78
C THR A 112 -4.89 -7.04 2.63
N ARG A 113 -5.30 -6.82 1.37
CA ARG A 113 -4.48 -7.07 0.17
C ARG A 113 -3.24 -6.19 0.14
N ILE A 114 -3.38 -4.88 0.37
CA ILE A 114 -2.26 -3.93 0.43
C ILE A 114 -1.23 -4.39 1.47
N LEU A 115 -1.67 -4.74 2.67
CA LEU A 115 -0.78 -5.22 3.73
C LEU A 115 -0.08 -6.53 3.37
N ASN A 116 -0.77 -7.46 2.70
CA ASN A 116 -0.15 -8.69 2.22
C ASN A 116 0.93 -8.40 1.18
N LEU A 117 0.66 -7.51 0.21
CA LEU A 117 1.64 -7.11 -0.81
C LEU A 117 2.87 -6.47 -0.18
N LEU A 118 2.68 -5.59 0.81
CA LEU A 118 3.78 -5.00 1.56
C LEU A 118 4.56 -6.08 2.35
N PHE A 119 3.86 -6.99 3.03
CA PHE A 119 4.49 -8.08 3.78
C PHE A 119 5.39 -8.94 2.88
N GLU A 120 4.92 -9.34 1.70
CA GLU A 120 5.71 -10.15 0.75
C GLU A 120 6.99 -9.44 0.29
N GLN A 121 6.95 -8.11 0.12
CA GLN A 121 8.14 -7.34 -0.27
C GLN A 121 9.07 -6.99 0.88
N LEU A 122 8.56 -7.01 2.12
CA LEU A 122 9.30 -6.66 3.32
C LEU A 122 9.94 -7.87 3.98
N LYS A 123 9.58 -9.09 3.59
CA LYS A 123 10.20 -10.33 4.09
C LYS A 123 11.72 -10.35 3.92
#